data_AF-A0AAP0K9T8-F1
#
_entry.id   AF-A0AAP0K9T8-F1
#
_cell.length_a   1.000
_cell.length_b   1.000
_cell.length_c   1.000
_cell.angle_alpha   90.00
_cell.angle_beta   90.00
_cell.angle_gamma   90.00
#
_symmetry.space_group_name_H-M   'P 1'
#
loop_
_entity.id
_entity.type
_entity.pdbx_description
1 polymer ?
#
loop_
_entity_poly.entity_id
_entity_poly.type
_entity_poly.pdbx_seq_one_letter_code
_entity_poly.pdbx_strand_id
1 'polypeptide(L)'
;MGDRLILVKLIIGDEKINILSVYAPQVGLSESIKRKFWDDMDGFMQSISLDEKVFIGGDLNGHVGASNDEFERVHGGFGYGNKNEEG
;
A
#
# COMPACT_ATOMS: atom_id res chain seq x y z
N MET A 1 14.94 0.62 -4.70
CA MET A 1 13.91 -0.32 -4.20
C MET A 1 14.28 -0.69 -2.80
N GLY A 2 13.48 -0.24 -1.82
CA GLY A 2 13.64 -0.73 -0.45
C GLY A 2 13.24 -2.20 -0.35
N ASP A 3 13.61 -2.83 0.75
CA ASP A 3 13.18 -4.18 1.15
C ASP A 3 11.65 -4.36 1.23
N ARG A 4 10.90 -3.26 1.18
CA ARG A 4 9.44 -3.16 1.38
C ARG A 4 8.61 -2.95 0.13
N LEU A 5 9.24 -2.67 -1.01
CA LEU A 5 8.57 -2.41 -2.28
C LEU A 5 9.18 -3.31 -3.35
N ILE A 6 8.40 -4.28 -3.83
CA ILE A 6 8.81 -5.21 -4.88
C ILE A 6 7.90 -4.97 -6.08
N LEU A 7 8.51 -4.63 -7.22
CA LEU A 7 7.80 -4.46 -8.47
C LEU A 7 8.14 -5.62 -9.40
N VAL A 8 7.12 -6.25 -9.96
CA VAL A 8 7.24 -7.23 -11.04
C VAL A 8 6.51 -6.68 -12.26
N LYS A 9 7.24 -6.52 -13.37
CA LYS A 9 6.64 -6.20 -14.67
C LYS A 9 6.46 -7.48 -15.46
N LEU A 10 5.22 -7.76 -15.85
CA LEU A 10 4.83 -8.86 -16.72
C LEU A 10 4.40 -8.31 -18.07
N ILE A 11 4.90 -8.93 -19.15
CA ILE A 11 4.50 -8.63 -20.52
C ILE A 11 3.84 -9.88 -21.06
N ILE A 12 2.54 -9.80 -21.36
CA ILE A 12 1.72 -10.93 -21.81
C ILE A 12 1.07 -10.52 -23.14
N GLY A 13 1.63 -10.98 -24.26
CA GLY A 13 1.25 -10.45 -25.57
C GLY A 13 1.59 -8.95 -25.62
N ASP A 14 0.60 -8.14 -25.99
CA ASP A 14 0.73 -6.67 -26.05
C ASP A 14 0.40 -5.98 -24.70
N GLU A 15 0.00 -6.75 -23.68
CA GLU A 15 -0.39 -6.23 -22.38
C GLU A 15 0.82 -6.09 -21.44
N LYS A 16 0.98 -4.91 -20.84
CA LYS A 16 1.98 -4.64 -19.82
C LYS A 16 1.31 -4.52 -18.47
N ILE A 17 1.72 -5.35 -17.52
CA ILE A 17 1.13 -5.44 -16.19
C ILE A 17 2.23 -5.21 -15.15
N ASN A 18 2.00 -4.25 -14.26
CA ASN A 18 2.85 -3.94 -13.12
C ASN A 18 2.20 -4.49 -11.86
N ILE A 19 2.87 -5.41 -11.18
CA ILE A 19 2.44 -5.93 -9.88
C ILE A 19 3.36 -5.33 -8.82
N LEU A 20 2.81 -4.47 -7.98
CA LEU A 20 3.51 -3.87 -6.86
C LEU A 20 3.13 -4.61 -5.58
N SER A 21 4.07 -5.37 -5.03
CA SER A 21 3.97 -5.94 -3.69
C SER A 21 4.53 -4.94 -2.68
N VAL A 22 3.73 -4.57 -1.69
CA VAL A 22 4.09 -3.56 -0.68
C VAL A 22 4.08 -4.13 0.73
N TYR A 23 4.99 -3.66 1.57
CA TYR A 23 5.00 -3.90 3.01
C TYR A 23 5.25 -2.60 3.74
N ALA A 24 4.19 -1.92 4.16
CA ALA A 24 4.32 -0.59 4.76
C ALA A 24 4.99 -0.66 6.15
N PRO A 25 5.58 0.44 6.62
CA PRO A 25 6.12 0.51 7.97
C PRO A 25 5.07 0.28 9.07
N GLN A 26 5.43 -0.54 10.06
CA GLN A 26 4.60 -0.77 11.24
C GLN A 26 4.51 0.50 12.12
N VAL A 27 3.42 0.58 12.90
CA VAL A 27 3.24 1.59 13.96
C VAL A 27 4.46 1.67 14.89
N GLY A 28 4.83 2.90 15.23
CA GLY A 28 5.95 3.20 16.12
C GLY A 28 7.28 3.47 15.40
N LEU A 29 7.34 3.26 14.07
CA LEU A 29 8.45 3.75 13.26
C LEU A 29 8.34 5.27 13.05
N SER A 30 9.48 5.92 12.80
CA SER A 30 9.53 7.37 12.65
C SER A 30 8.77 7.83 11.40
N GLU A 31 8.16 9.02 11.49
CA GLU A 31 7.48 9.67 10.37
C GLU A 31 8.38 9.82 9.13
N SER A 32 9.69 9.96 9.31
CA SER A 32 10.64 9.98 8.20
C SER A 32 10.70 8.66 7.43
N ILE A 33 10.57 7.51 8.11
CA ILE A 33 10.56 6.18 7.48
C ILE A 33 9.22 5.96 6.77
N LYS A 34 8.11 6.32 7.42
CA LYS A 34 6.77 6.25 6.83
C LYS A 34 6.66 7.12 5.57
N ARG A 35 7.05 8.39 5.67
CA ARG A 35 7.02 9.32 4.54
C ARG A 35 7.91 8.83 3.41
N LYS A 36 9.13 8.35 3.71
CA LYS A 36 10.01 7.78 2.68
C LYS A 36 9.36 6.61 1.95
N PHE A 37 8.66 5.73 2.64
CA PHE A 37 7.94 4.63 2.01
C PHE A 37 6.87 5.12 1.03
N TRP A 38 6.06 6.10 1.45
CA TRP A 38 5.01 6.68 0.61
C TRP A 38 5.58 7.47 -0.59
N ASP A 39 6.65 8.24 -0.37
CA ASP A 39 7.36 8.97 -1.44
C ASP A 39 7.97 8.00 -2.47
N ASP A 40 8.60 6.91 -2.00
CA ASP A 40 9.16 5.89 -2.89
C ASP A 40 8.03 5.21 -3.69
N MET A 41 6.90 4.86 -3.05
CA MET A 41 5.73 4.28 -3.70
C MET A 41 5.11 5.22 -4.75
N ASP A 42 4.94 6.49 -4.43
CA ASP A 42 4.40 7.49 -5.36
C ASP A 42 5.34 7.68 -6.56
N GLY A 43 6.66 7.74 -6.33
CA GLY A 43 7.66 7.76 -7.39
C GLY A 43 7.56 6.56 -8.34
N PHE A 44 7.26 5.35 -7.82
CA PHE A 44 7.00 4.19 -8.68
C PHE A 44 5.73 4.36 -9.50
N MET A 45 4.63 4.79 -8.89
CA MET A 45 3.37 4.99 -9.59
C MET A 45 3.50 6.02 -10.72
N GLN A 46 4.23 7.10 -10.50
CA GLN A 46 4.51 8.12 -11.52
C GLN A 46 5.41 7.61 -12.65
N SER A 47 6.22 6.58 -12.40
CA SER A 47 7.10 5.98 -13.43
C SER A 47 6.38 5.03 -14.38
N ILE A 48 5.17 4.57 -14.03
CA ILE A 48 4.38 3.64 -14.83
C ILE A 48 3.55 4.44 -15.84
N SER A 49 3.60 4.02 -17.11
CA SER A 49 2.83 4.66 -18.16
C SER A 49 1.33 4.38 -18.02
N LEU A 50 0.49 5.34 -18.43
CA LEU A 50 -0.97 5.27 -18.27
C LEU A 50 -1.63 4.15 -19.09
N ASP A 51 -0.96 3.63 -20.12
CA ASP A 51 -1.40 2.48 -20.91
C ASP A 51 -1.10 1.12 -20.22
N GLU A 52 -0.31 1.12 -19.15
CA GLU A 52 0.02 -0.10 -18.42
C GLU A 52 -0.95 -0.33 -17.26
N LYS A 53 -1.28 -1.61 -17.01
CA LYS A 53 -2.12 -1.99 -15.88
C LYS A 53 -1.28 -2.04 -14.61
N VAL A 54 -1.85 -1.62 -13.48
CA VAL A 54 -1.22 -1.69 -12.17
C VAL A 54 -2.09 -2.48 -11.21
N PHE A 55 -1.49 -3.45 -10.53
CA PHE A 55 -2.06 -4.17 -9.40
C PHE A 55 -1.18 -3.94 -8.19
N ILE A 56 -1.79 -3.50 -7.09
CA ILE A 56 -1.10 -3.29 -5.83
C ILE A 56 -1.64 -4.31 -4.84
N GLY A 57 -0.75 -5.05 -4.20
CA GLY A 57 -1.09 -6.00 -3.15
C GLY A 57 -0.05 -5.92 -2.05
N GLY A 58 -0.43 -6.22 -0.82
CA GLY A 58 0.51 -6.12 0.29
C GLY A 58 -0.16 -5.86 1.62
N ASP A 59 0.68 -5.71 2.64
CA ASP A 59 0.26 -5.33 3.98
C ASP A 59 0.66 -3.88 4.23
N LEU A 60 -0.34 -3.03 4.47
CA LEU A 60 -0.15 -1.61 4.76
C LEU A 60 0.01 -1.32 6.25
N ASN A 61 0.00 -2.36 7.11
CA ASN A 61 0.11 -2.22 8.57
C ASN A 61 -0.94 -1.32 9.22
N GLY A 62 -2.06 -1.07 8.52
CA GLY A 62 -3.24 -0.42 9.06
C GLY A 62 -4.00 -1.34 10.00
N HIS A 63 -4.27 -0.86 11.21
CA HIS A 63 -5.08 -1.57 12.19
C HIS A 63 -6.43 -0.85 12.28
N VAL A 64 -7.46 -1.45 11.70
CA VAL A 64 -8.80 -0.83 11.58
C VAL A 64 -9.59 -0.78 12.89
N GLY A 65 -9.21 -1.59 13.89
CA GLY A 65 -9.89 -1.67 15.18
C GLY A 65 -11.32 -2.21 15.10
N ALA A 66 -12.05 -2.12 16.22
CA ALA A 66 -13.40 -2.68 16.37
C ALA A 66 -14.54 -1.80 15.83
N SER A 67 -14.26 -0.53 15.51
CA SER A 67 -15.25 0.38 14.91
C SER A 67 -14.79 0.79 13.51
N ASN A 68 -15.74 1.06 12.63
CA ASN A 68 -15.50 1.68 11.33
C ASN A 68 -15.98 3.13 11.29
N ASP A 69 -16.35 3.72 12.43
CA ASP A 69 -16.67 5.14 12.53
C ASP A 69 -15.46 5.93 11.96
N GLU A 70 -15.71 6.78 10.96
CA GLU A 70 -14.75 7.49 10.08
C GLU A 70 -14.47 6.85 8.70
N PHE A 71 -14.62 5.53 8.54
CA PHE A 71 -14.33 4.82 7.29
C PHE A 71 -15.37 3.74 6.95
N GLU A 72 -16.67 4.00 7.11
CA GLU A 72 -17.71 2.95 7.05
C GLU A 72 -17.77 2.22 5.70
N ARG A 73 -17.35 2.87 4.61
CA ARG A 73 -17.34 2.28 3.26
C ARG A 73 -16.09 1.46 2.94
N VAL A 74 -15.05 1.59 3.75
CA VAL A 74 -13.72 1.02 3.50
C VAL A 74 -13.40 -0.04 4.54
N HIS A 75 -13.84 0.15 5.79
CA HIS A 75 -13.56 -0.76 6.90
C HIS A 75 -14.79 -1.57 7.29
N GLY A 76 -14.58 -2.88 7.51
CA GLY A 76 -15.64 -3.81 7.86
C GLY A 76 -16.21 -3.63 9.27
N GLY A 77 -15.50 -2.94 10.19
CA GLY A 77 -15.98 -2.72 11.57
C GLY A 77 -16.06 -3.98 12.43
N PHE A 78 -15.39 -5.07 12.02
CA PHE A 78 -15.37 -6.36 12.73
C PHE A 78 -13.98 -6.70 13.31
N GLY A 79 -13.06 -5.73 13.36
CA GLY A 79 -11.73 -5.92 13.93
C GLY A 79 -11.76 -6.01 15.46
N TYR A 80 -10.61 -6.30 16.05
CA TYR A 80 -10.43 -6.30 17.51
C TYR A 80 -9.39 -5.26 17.90
N GLY A 81 -9.57 -4.61 19.06
CA GLY A 81 -8.65 -3.60 19.57
C GLY A 81 -8.86 -2.20 18.99
N ASN A 82 -7.93 -1.30 19.30
CA ASN A 82 -7.99 0.12 18.91
C ASN A 82 -7.41 0.32 17.51
N LYS A 83 -8.04 1.22 16.75
CA LYS A 83 -7.55 1.68 15.45
C LYS A 83 -6.19 2.38 15.58
N ASN A 84 -5.30 2.23 14.61
CA ASN A 84 -4.08 3.04 14.51
C ASN A 84 -4.23 4.15 13.45
N GLU A 85 -3.26 5.07 13.36
CA GLU A 85 -3.33 6.17 12.37
C GLU A 85 -3.34 5.69 10.91
N GLU A 86 -2.84 4.48 10.64
CA GLU A 86 -2.70 3.91 9.30
C GLU A 86 -3.91 3.06 8.88
N GLY A 87 -4.90 2.90 9.76
CA GLY A 87 -6.09 2.07 9.57
C GLY A 87 -7.38 2.76 9.96
#